data_AF-J0EBW9-F1
#
_entry.id   AF-J0EBW9-F1
#
_cell.length_a   1.000
_cell.length_b   1.000
_cell.length_c   1.000
_cell.angle_alpha   90.00
_cell.angle_beta   90.00
_cell.angle_gamma   90.00
#
_symmetry.space_group_name_H-M   'P 1'
#
loop_
_entity.id
_entity.type
_entity.pdbx_description
1 polymer ?
#
loop_
_entity_poly.entity_id
_entity_poly.type
_entity_poly.pdbx_seq_one_letter_code
_entity_poly.pdbx_strand_id
1 'polypeptide(L)'
;MTIKLKWRDRVGDYFTFEQDYLNNFGNLTLSGQNQRLSNKSYEAKIVLMEEYSSLHLNDYFINNTHSWGIEEVRNRSEYLADQFCQVGLFKDLPKEYRAREIHKTLDDNLTNHNLQSVKLPNGQRRMARNAKELASVVIDYLLENAREAFESYTDDESQKYIYWSKAKAEARDRDGTLVVPFEKYGFYFVSNASYQTTGSNLKDLILGCDLNPRDFIVE
;
A
#
# COMPACT_ATOMS: atom_id res chain seq x y z
N MET A 1 -28.09 -12.73 -53.10
CA MET A 1 -26.90 -11.88 -52.94
C MET A 1 -26.90 -11.37 -51.49
N THR A 2 -26.19 -12.05 -50.60
CA THR A 2 -26.27 -11.77 -49.16
C THR A 2 -25.53 -10.48 -48.83
N ILE A 3 -26.12 -9.62 -48.01
CA ILE A 3 -25.65 -8.31 -47.55
C ILE A 3 -24.42 -8.47 -46.62
N LYS A 4 -23.39 -9.14 -47.12
CA LYS A 4 -22.17 -9.46 -46.41
C LYS A 4 -21.08 -8.62 -47.08
N LEU A 5 -20.58 -7.63 -46.31
CA LEU A 5 -19.23 -7.04 -46.40
C LEU A 5 -18.98 -5.63 -47.01
N LYS A 6 -19.96 -4.81 -47.42
CA LYS A 6 -19.64 -3.46 -47.95
C LYS A 6 -18.82 -2.56 -47.02
N TRP A 7 -18.94 -2.75 -45.70
CA TRP A 7 -18.13 -2.00 -44.73
C TRP A 7 -16.73 -2.59 -44.53
N ARG A 8 -16.55 -3.90 -44.78
CA ARG A 8 -15.26 -4.59 -44.59
C ARG A 8 -14.24 -4.14 -45.63
N ASP A 9 -14.69 -3.89 -46.86
CA ASP A 9 -13.85 -3.35 -47.92
C ASP A 9 -13.38 -1.92 -47.61
N ARG A 10 -14.05 -1.22 -46.69
CA ARG A 10 -13.71 0.17 -46.30
C ARG A 10 -12.71 0.29 -45.17
N VAL A 11 -12.57 -0.74 -44.34
CA VAL A 11 -11.60 -0.70 -43.22
C VAL A 11 -10.17 -0.99 -43.66
N GLY A 12 -9.96 -1.34 -44.94
CA GLY A 12 -8.67 -1.70 -45.51
C GLY A 12 -8.32 -3.15 -45.20
N ASP A 13 -7.24 -3.37 -44.44
CA ASP A 13 -6.85 -4.70 -43.97
C ASP A 13 -7.86 -5.23 -42.95
N TYR A 14 -8.90 -5.90 -43.45
CA TYR A 14 -9.96 -6.44 -42.60
C TYR A 14 -9.44 -7.46 -41.58
N PHE A 15 -8.43 -8.26 -41.92
CA PHE A 15 -7.94 -9.29 -41.01
C PHE A 15 -7.30 -8.64 -39.78
N THR A 16 -6.41 -7.67 -39.99
CA THR A 16 -5.83 -6.89 -38.91
C THR A 16 -6.90 -6.07 -38.17
N PHE A 17 -7.84 -5.47 -38.89
CA PHE A 17 -8.91 -4.70 -38.26
C PHE A 17 -9.77 -5.57 -37.32
N GLU A 18 -10.18 -6.77 -37.77
CA GLU A 18 -11.01 -7.69 -36.99
C GLU A 18 -10.30 -8.17 -35.71
N GLN A 19 -9.01 -8.49 -35.82
CA GLN A 19 -8.22 -8.98 -34.67
C GLN A 19 -7.92 -7.87 -33.65
N ASP A 20 -7.45 -6.71 -34.11
CA ASP A 20 -6.78 -5.75 -33.22
C ASP A 20 -7.60 -4.47 -32.98
N TYR A 21 -8.52 -4.12 -33.89
CA TYR A 21 -9.18 -2.81 -33.91
C TYR A 21 -10.70 -2.87 -33.74
N LEU A 22 -11.34 -4.02 -34.02
CA LEU A 22 -12.79 -4.17 -33.93
C LEU A 22 -13.29 -4.01 -32.49
N ASN A 23 -12.59 -4.61 -31.52
CA ASN A 23 -12.92 -4.53 -30.09
C ASN A 23 -11.98 -3.57 -29.35
N ASN A 24 -11.62 -2.45 -29.99
CA ASN A 24 -10.74 -1.46 -29.42
C ASN A 24 -11.52 -0.30 -28.78
N PHE A 25 -10.90 0.37 -27.81
CA PHE A 25 -11.41 1.57 -27.15
C PHE A 25 -11.85 2.65 -28.15
N GLY A 26 -11.05 2.90 -29.19
CA GLY A 26 -11.36 3.84 -30.27
C GLY A 26 -12.53 3.43 -31.17
N ASN A 27 -12.98 2.18 -31.11
CA ASN A 27 -14.15 1.71 -31.87
C ASN A 27 -15.42 1.58 -30.99
N LEU A 28 -15.36 1.96 -29.71
CA LEU A 28 -16.52 1.93 -28.83
C LEU A 28 -17.49 3.06 -29.18
N THR A 29 -18.70 2.68 -29.57
CA THR A 29 -19.88 3.55 -29.56
C THR A 29 -20.63 3.37 -28.25
N LEU A 30 -20.74 4.43 -27.47
CA LEU A 30 -21.57 4.44 -26.27
C LEU A 30 -22.99 4.80 -26.70
N SER A 31 -23.77 3.80 -27.09
CA SER A 31 -25.17 3.97 -27.45
C SER A 31 -26.01 2.81 -26.93
N GLY A 32 -27.26 3.08 -26.57
CA GLY A 32 -28.26 2.04 -26.34
C GLY A 32 -28.76 1.37 -27.63
N GLN A 33 -28.21 1.73 -28.79
CA GLN A 33 -28.70 1.35 -30.12
C GLN A 33 -27.69 0.52 -30.93
N ASN A 34 -26.74 -0.14 -30.27
CA ASN A 34 -25.72 -0.96 -30.93
C ASN A 34 -26.30 -2.03 -31.88
N GLN A 35 -27.48 -2.57 -31.55
CA GLN A 35 -28.23 -3.49 -32.44
C GLN A 35 -28.70 -2.82 -33.74
N ARG A 36 -29.09 -1.53 -33.71
CA ARG A 36 -29.49 -0.78 -34.90
C ARG A 36 -28.30 -0.40 -35.77
N LEU A 37 -27.13 -0.16 -35.16
CA LEU A 37 -25.89 0.19 -35.89
C LEU A 37 -25.31 -1.02 -36.63
N SER A 38 -25.12 -2.17 -35.96
CA SER A 38 -24.74 -3.48 -36.54
C SER A 38 -23.82 -3.42 -37.78
N ASN A 39 -24.15 -4.17 -38.84
CA ASN A 39 -23.40 -4.28 -40.09
C ASN A 39 -23.72 -3.17 -41.11
N LYS A 40 -24.33 -2.05 -40.69
CA LYS A 40 -24.61 -0.93 -41.60
C LYS A 40 -23.30 -0.28 -42.09
N SER A 41 -23.37 0.42 -43.22
CA SER A 41 -22.25 1.23 -43.69
C SER A 41 -21.96 2.37 -42.70
N TYR A 42 -20.78 2.93 -42.79
CA TYR A 42 -20.38 4.06 -41.96
C TYR A 42 -21.37 5.24 -42.10
N GLU A 43 -21.75 5.61 -43.32
CA GLU A 43 -22.70 6.71 -43.58
C GLU A 43 -24.06 6.45 -42.94
N ALA A 44 -24.56 5.22 -43.07
CA ALA A 44 -25.83 4.84 -42.46
C ALA A 44 -25.76 4.81 -40.93
N LYS A 45 -24.56 4.60 -40.35
CA LYS A 45 -24.33 4.71 -38.90
C LYS A 45 -24.25 6.16 -38.45
N ILE A 46 -23.65 7.06 -39.25
CA ILE A 46 -23.61 8.51 -38.97
C ILE A 46 -25.02 9.08 -38.88
N VAL A 47 -25.87 8.83 -39.88
CA VAL A 47 -27.27 9.31 -39.87
C VAL A 47 -28.01 8.84 -38.61
N LEU A 48 -27.84 7.58 -38.21
CA LEU A 48 -28.45 7.05 -36.99
C LEU A 48 -27.86 7.67 -35.71
N MET A 49 -26.57 8.02 -35.70
CA MET A 49 -25.95 8.69 -34.57
C MET A 49 -26.41 10.15 -34.47
N GLU A 50 -26.55 10.87 -35.59
CA GLU A 50 -27.14 12.22 -35.59
C GLU A 50 -28.57 12.24 -35.05
N GLU A 51 -29.37 11.22 -35.37
CA GLU A 51 -30.77 11.13 -34.95
C GLU A 51 -30.93 10.67 -33.48
N TYR A 52 -30.06 9.77 -33.00
CA TYR A 52 -30.28 9.07 -31.73
C TYR A 52 -29.15 9.18 -30.70
N SER A 53 -27.97 9.69 -31.04
CA SER A 53 -26.86 9.81 -30.08
C SER A 53 -26.90 11.15 -29.35
N SER A 54 -27.06 11.10 -28.03
CA SER A 54 -26.99 12.27 -27.15
C SER A 54 -25.64 12.44 -26.43
N LEU A 55 -24.67 11.53 -26.65
CA LEU A 55 -23.37 11.60 -25.98
C LEU A 55 -22.35 12.35 -26.84
N HIS A 56 -21.71 13.35 -26.24
CA HIS A 56 -20.59 14.11 -26.83
C HIS A 56 -19.44 13.20 -27.33
N LEU A 57 -19.28 12.01 -26.75
CA LEU A 57 -18.24 11.06 -27.17
C LEU A 57 -18.42 10.55 -28.61
N ASN A 58 -19.66 10.56 -29.10
CA ASN A 58 -19.99 10.10 -30.44
C ASN A 58 -19.94 11.26 -31.46
N ASP A 59 -19.82 12.51 -31.00
CA ASP A 59 -19.62 13.69 -31.86
C ASP A 59 -18.38 13.56 -32.74
N TYR A 60 -17.36 12.86 -32.24
CA TYR A 60 -16.15 12.54 -32.99
C TYR A 60 -16.47 11.90 -34.35
N PHE A 61 -17.44 10.99 -34.41
CA PHE A 61 -17.80 10.32 -35.65
C PHE A 61 -18.47 11.25 -36.66
N ILE A 62 -19.16 12.29 -36.20
CA ILE A 62 -19.94 13.21 -37.03
C ILE A 62 -19.04 14.33 -37.54
N ASN A 63 -18.19 14.89 -36.68
CA ASN A 63 -17.48 16.14 -36.96
C ASN A 63 -15.98 15.99 -37.27
N ASN A 64 -15.37 14.81 -37.05
CA ASN A 64 -13.90 14.68 -37.12
C ASN A 64 -13.41 13.70 -38.18
N THR A 65 -14.29 12.92 -38.83
CA THR A 65 -13.89 12.01 -39.89
C THR A 65 -15.01 11.74 -40.89
N HIS A 66 -14.63 11.36 -42.11
CA HIS A 66 -15.53 10.92 -43.17
C HIS A 66 -15.26 9.45 -43.59
N SER A 67 -14.29 8.81 -42.94
CA SER A 67 -13.86 7.43 -43.15
C SER A 67 -13.71 6.69 -41.83
N TRP A 68 -13.69 5.36 -41.89
CA TRP A 68 -13.56 4.52 -40.71
C TRP A 68 -12.74 3.27 -41.01
N GLY A 69 -11.44 3.34 -40.72
CA GLY A 69 -10.47 2.26 -40.83
C GLY A 69 -9.50 2.25 -39.64
N ILE A 70 -8.37 1.56 -39.81
CA ILE A 70 -7.40 1.33 -38.73
C ILE A 70 -6.83 2.66 -38.19
N GLU A 71 -6.48 3.59 -39.07
CA GLU A 71 -5.89 4.86 -38.66
C GLU A 71 -6.87 5.73 -37.87
N GLU A 72 -8.14 5.78 -38.29
CA GLU A 72 -9.17 6.53 -37.58
C GLU A 72 -9.47 5.93 -36.21
N VAL A 73 -9.49 4.60 -36.09
CA VAL A 73 -9.62 3.93 -34.78
C VAL A 73 -8.44 4.29 -33.88
N ARG A 74 -7.20 4.27 -34.40
CA ARG A 74 -6.00 4.64 -33.63
C ARG A 74 -6.07 6.09 -33.15
N ASN A 75 -6.33 7.03 -34.06
CA ASN A 75 -6.42 8.45 -33.73
C ASN A 75 -7.52 8.72 -32.69
N ARG A 76 -8.67 8.04 -32.81
CA ARG A 76 -9.73 8.16 -31.82
C ARG A 76 -9.32 7.54 -30.47
N SER A 77 -8.62 6.41 -30.46
CA SER A 77 -8.12 5.81 -29.21
C SER A 77 -7.20 6.76 -28.45
N GLU A 78 -6.28 7.44 -29.15
CA GLU A 78 -5.39 8.44 -28.57
C GLU A 78 -6.19 9.63 -28.01
N TYR A 79 -7.11 10.20 -28.82
CA TYR A 79 -7.99 11.27 -28.36
C TYR A 79 -8.75 10.90 -27.09
N LEU A 80 -9.36 9.70 -27.06
CA LEU A 80 -10.12 9.25 -25.91
C LEU A 80 -9.23 9.01 -24.67
N ALA A 81 -8.01 8.50 -24.85
CA ALA A 81 -7.05 8.32 -23.77
C ALA A 81 -6.66 9.67 -23.15
N ASP A 82 -6.40 10.67 -23.99
CA ASP A 82 -6.09 12.03 -23.54
C ASP A 82 -7.27 12.63 -22.74
N GLN A 83 -8.50 12.48 -23.25
CA GLN A 83 -9.70 12.93 -22.52
C GLN A 83 -9.87 12.19 -21.19
N PHE A 84 -9.61 10.90 -21.16
CA PHE A 84 -9.68 10.09 -19.93
C PHE A 84 -8.69 10.58 -18.88
N CYS A 85 -7.45 10.89 -19.27
CA CYS A 85 -6.42 11.45 -18.38
C CYS A 85 -6.76 12.85 -17.82
N GLN A 86 -7.69 13.59 -18.44
CA GLN A 86 -8.14 14.87 -17.89
C GLN A 86 -9.08 14.72 -16.68
N VAL A 87 -9.68 13.55 -16.48
CA VAL A 87 -10.55 13.29 -15.32
C VAL A 87 -9.69 13.28 -14.07
N GLY A 88 -10.01 14.16 -13.11
CA GLY A 88 -9.20 14.39 -11.90
C GLY A 88 -8.86 13.13 -11.09
N LEU A 89 -9.73 12.12 -11.13
CA LEU A 89 -9.52 10.82 -10.48
C LEU A 89 -8.29 10.06 -11.02
N PHE A 90 -7.98 10.23 -12.31
CA PHE A 90 -6.87 9.53 -12.97
C PHE A 90 -5.60 10.38 -13.05
N LYS A 91 -5.61 11.59 -12.47
CA LYS A 91 -4.40 12.41 -12.36
C LYS A 91 -3.50 11.86 -11.27
N ASP A 92 -2.19 11.93 -11.51
CA ASP A 92 -1.20 11.58 -10.51
C ASP A 92 -1.38 12.43 -9.25
N LEU A 93 -1.39 11.77 -8.09
CA LEU A 93 -1.38 12.48 -6.82
C LEU A 93 -0.02 13.19 -6.62
N PRO A 94 0.01 14.35 -5.94
CA PRO A 94 1.26 14.97 -5.52
C PRO A 94 2.12 14.02 -4.67
N LYS A 95 3.44 14.18 -4.70
CA LYS A 95 4.38 13.29 -3.96
C LYS A 95 4.10 13.23 -2.45
N GLU A 96 3.59 14.31 -1.87
CA GLU A 96 3.22 14.39 -0.45
C GLU A 96 2.15 13.35 -0.06
N TYR A 97 1.23 12.99 -0.96
CA TYR A 97 0.24 11.93 -0.73
C TYR A 97 0.82 10.52 -0.91
N ARG A 98 2.04 10.40 -1.45
CA ARG A 98 2.76 9.12 -1.55
C ARG A 98 3.67 8.86 -0.34
N ALA A 99 3.89 9.84 0.54
CA ALA A 99 4.64 9.64 1.77
C ALA A 99 3.77 8.87 2.78
N ARG A 100 4.02 7.56 2.92
CA ARG A 100 3.56 6.82 4.11
C ARG A 100 4.45 7.23 5.29
N GLU A 101 3.94 7.25 6.52
CA GLU A 101 4.83 7.25 7.70
C GLU A 101 5.64 5.95 7.65
N ILE A 102 6.91 6.05 7.27
CA ILE A 102 7.72 4.88 6.85
C ILE A 102 8.24 4.10 8.06
N HIS A 103 8.25 4.67 9.26
CA HIS A 103 8.89 4.06 10.41
C HIS A 103 8.10 4.32 11.69
N LYS A 104 7.72 3.24 12.39
CA LYS A 104 7.25 3.34 13.78
C LYS A 104 8.45 3.40 14.71
N THR A 105 8.25 3.97 15.88
CA THR A 105 9.23 4.03 16.95
C THR A 105 8.66 3.35 18.20
N LEU A 106 9.48 3.20 19.26
CA LEU A 106 8.97 2.72 20.55
C LEU A 106 8.06 3.74 21.25
N ASP A 107 7.91 4.95 20.73
CA ASP A 107 6.92 5.92 21.21
C ASP A 107 5.51 5.68 20.61
N ASP A 108 5.42 4.91 19.52
CA ASP A 108 4.19 4.70 18.75
C ASP A 108 3.38 3.49 19.21
N ASN A 109 2.14 3.40 18.73
CA ASN A 109 1.32 2.20 18.90
C ASN A 109 1.83 1.07 17.98
N LEU A 110 2.36 0.00 18.56
CA LEU A 110 2.93 -1.14 17.83
C LEU A 110 1.91 -2.26 17.51
N THR A 111 0.63 -2.03 17.77
CA THR A 111 -0.44 -2.99 17.42
C THR A 111 -0.43 -3.27 15.92
N ASN A 112 -0.47 -4.55 15.55
CA ASN A 112 -0.40 -5.05 14.16
C ASN A 112 0.85 -4.59 13.37
N HIS A 113 1.91 -4.15 14.06
CA HIS A 113 3.16 -3.80 13.39
C HIS A 113 3.93 -5.05 12.98
N ASN A 114 4.46 -5.07 11.75
CA ASN A 114 5.27 -6.18 11.25
C ASN A 114 6.74 -5.96 11.63
N LEU A 115 7.07 -6.33 12.87
CA LEU A 115 8.41 -6.20 13.42
C LEU A 115 9.39 -7.20 12.75
N GLN A 116 10.46 -6.68 12.13
CA GLN A 116 11.57 -7.45 11.57
C GLN A 116 12.92 -7.02 12.15
N SER A 117 13.09 -5.74 12.46
CA SER A 117 14.34 -5.16 12.95
C SER A 117 14.11 -3.92 13.80
N VAL A 118 15.16 -3.55 14.54
CA VAL A 118 15.22 -2.30 15.28
C VAL A 118 16.48 -1.57 14.87
N LYS A 119 16.35 -0.29 14.52
CA LYS A 119 17.47 0.64 14.44
C LYS A 119 17.60 1.36 15.77
N LEU A 120 18.75 1.18 16.41
CA LEU A 120 19.10 1.72 17.71
C LEU A 120 19.59 3.18 17.59
N PRO A 121 19.62 3.95 18.69
CA PRO A 121 20.04 5.36 18.67
C PRO A 121 21.49 5.57 18.18
N ASN A 122 22.36 4.58 18.38
CA ASN A 122 23.74 4.59 17.85
C ASN A 122 23.82 4.31 16.32
N GLY A 123 22.68 4.22 15.64
CA GLY A 123 22.58 3.94 14.20
C GLY A 123 22.70 2.46 13.82
N GLN A 124 23.03 1.57 14.77
CA GLN A 124 23.12 0.14 14.50
C GLN A 124 21.75 -0.47 14.29
N ARG A 125 21.65 -1.37 13.31
CA ARG A 125 20.46 -2.19 13.07
C ARG A 125 20.66 -3.57 13.68
N ARG A 126 19.63 -4.08 14.35
CA ARG A 126 19.57 -5.43 14.93
C ARG A 126 18.29 -6.12 14.50
N MET A 127 18.36 -7.43 14.31
CA MET A 127 17.18 -8.23 14.00
C MET A 127 16.34 -8.41 15.27
N ALA A 128 15.03 -8.22 15.12
CA ALA A 128 14.06 -8.53 16.15
C ALA A 128 12.77 -8.90 15.43
N ARG A 129 12.34 -10.16 15.54
CA ARG A 129 11.20 -10.71 14.79
C ARG A 129 9.99 -10.97 15.68
N ASN A 130 10.17 -10.79 16.98
CA ASN A 130 9.17 -11.06 18.00
C ASN A 130 9.46 -10.21 19.25
N ALA A 131 8.54 -10.23 20.21
CA ALA A 131 8.59 -9.39 21.40
C ALA A 131 9.79 -9.73 22.30
N LYS A 132 10.19 -11.01 22.33
CA LYS A 132 11.38 -11.48 23.06
C LYS A 132 12.64 -10.85 22.50
N GLU A 133 12.84 -10.95 21.18
CA GLU A 133 14.02 -10.38 20.52
C GLU A 133 14.04 -8.86 20.61
N LEU A 134 12.88 -8.21 20.51
CA LEU A 134 12.75 -6.76 20.72
C LEU A 134 13.23 -6.37 22.13
N ALA A 135 12.72 -7.05 23.15
CA ALA A 135 13.11 -6.78 24.54
C ALA A 135 14.60 -7.04 24.77
N SER A 136 15.15 -8.14 24.26
CA SER A 136 16.58 -8.44 24.33
C SER A 136 17.41 -7.33 23.70
N VAL A 137 17.14 -6.97 22.45
CA VAL A 137 17.91 -5.96 21.70
C VAL A 137 17.89 -4.60 22.38
N VAL A 138 16.72 -4.16 22.86
CA VAL A 138 16.57 -2.86 23.50
C VAL A 138 17.25 -2.84 24.87
N ILE A 139 17.01 -3.86 25.71
CA ILE A 139 17.59 -3.90 27.06
C ILE A 139 19.10 -4.11 27.01
N ASP A 140 19.62 -4.94 26.09
CA ASP A 140 21.07 -5.08 25.89
C ASP A 140 21.69 -3.74 25.50
N TYR A 141 21.04 -2.96 24.62
CA TYR A 141 21.49 -1.62 24.28
C TYR A 141 21.51 -0.69 25.51
N LEU A 142 20.48 -0.72 26.36
CA LEU A 142 20.42 0.08 27.59
C LEU A 142 21.55 -0.32 28.56
N LEU A 143 21.80 -1.62 28.73
CA LEU A 143 22.86 -2.13 29.60
C LEU A 143 24.27 -1.81 29.08
N GLU A 144 24.44 -1.69 27.76
CA GLU A 144 25.72 -1.33 27.13
C GLU A 144 25.98 0.19 27.14
N ASN A 145 24.94 1.02 27.06
CA ASN A 145 25.08 2.46 26.77
C ASN A 145 24.53 3.38 27.88
N ALA A 146 23.68 2.88 28.77
CA ALA A 146 22.99 3.65 29.81
C ALA A 146 22.83 2.84 31.12
N ARG A 147 23.82 2.03 31.46
CA ARG A 147 23.74 1.05 32.57
C ARG A 147 23.40 1.66 33.92
N GLU A 148 24.10 2.73 34.31
CA GLU A 148 23.89 3.38 35.60
C GLU A 148 22.45 3.91 35.74
N ALA A 149 21.92 4.51 34.67
CA ALA A 149 20.55 4.99 34.64
C ALA A 149 19.54 3.83 34.67
N PHE A 150 19.81 2.74 33.94
CA PHE A 150 19.00 1.53 33.98
C PHE A 150 18.94 0.93 35.39
N GLU A 151 20.09 0.73 36.03
CA GLU A 151 20.16 0.18 37.39
C GLU A 151 19.47 1.12 38.39
N SER A 152 19.71 2.44 38.31
CA SER A 152 19.04 3.42 39.16
C SER A 152 17.52 3.43 38.99
N TYR A 153 17.02 3.26 37.76
CA TYR A 153 15.59 3.24 37.48
C TYR A 153 14.93 1.93 37.93
N THR A 154 15.66 0.82 37.93
CA THR A 154 15.13 -0.52 38.23
C THR A 154 15.38 -1.00 39.66
N ASP A 155 16.08 -0.18 40.47
CA ASP A 155 16.24 -0.39 41.92
C ASP A 155 14.97 -0.05 42.71
N ASP A 156 14.05 0.71 42.11
CA ASP A 156 12.71 0.92 42.64
C ASP A 156 11.88 -0.39 42.49
N GLU A 157 11.09 -0.73 43.51
CA GLU A 157 10.20 -1.91 43.47
C GLU A 157 8.91 -1.65 42.66
N SER A 158 8.71 -0.42 42.17
CA SER A 158 7.51 -0.02 41.43
C SER A 158 7.44 -0.57 39.99
N GLN A 159 8.57 -1.00 39.42
CA GLN A 159 8.71 -1.50 38.05
C GLN A 159 8.16 -2.93 37.94
N LYS A 160 6.90 -3.04 37.49
CA LYS A 160 6.17 -4.32 37.44
C LYS A 160 6.68 -5.34 36.41
N TYR A 161 7.68 -4.99 35.62
CA TYR A 161 8.20 -5.79 34.51
C TYR A 161 9.68 -6.17 34.65
N ILE A 162 10.36 -5.78 35.73
CA ILE A 162 11.71 -6.25 36.08
C ILE A 162 11.64 -7.09 37.34
N TYR A 163 12.21 -8.29 37.29
CA TYR A 163 12.22 -9.23 38.40
C TYR A 163 13.64 -9.72 38.69
N TRP A 164 14.17 -9.36 39.85
CA TRP A 164 15.47 -9.82 40.36
C TRP A 164 15.43 -11.22 40.99
N SER A 165 14.24 -11.80 41.12
CA SER A 165 14.05 -13.16 41.63
C SER A 165 13.49 -14.07 40.54
N LYS A 166 14.25 -15.12 40.21
CA LYS A 166 13.83 -16.16 39.27
C LYS A 166 12.47 -16.76 39.63
N ALA A 167 12.27 -17.13 40.90
CA ALA A 167 11.00 -17.70 41.36
C ALA A 167 9.81 -16.75 41.18
N LYS A 168 10.00 -15.43 41.42
CA LYS A 168 8.94 -14.43 41.18
C LYS A 168 8.63 -14.26 39.69
N ALA A 169 9.64 -14.33 38.82
CA ALA A 169 9.46 -14.26 37.38
C ALA A 169 8.73 -15.51 36.84
N GLU A 170 9.17 -16.70 37.26
CA GLU A 170 8.55 -17.99 36.88
C GLU A 170 7.10 -18.10 37.36
N ALA A 171 6.75 -17.53 38.52
CA ALA A 171 5.36 -17.47 38.98
C ALA A 171 4.44 -16.64 38.06
N ARG A 172 4.99 -15.82 37.17
CA ARG A 172 4.24 -15.07 36.14
C ARG A 172 4.20 -15.79 34.80
N ASP A 173 4.98 -16.84 34.63
CA ASP A 173 5.06 -17.61 33.39
C ASP A 173 3.77 -18.41 33.19
N ARG A 174 2.90 -17.87 32.34
CA ARG A 174 1.59 -18.42 31.97
C ARG A 174 1.35 -18.08 30.51
N ASP A 175 0.34 -18.70 29.92
CA ASP A 175 0.00 -18.45 28.52
C ASP A 175 -0.20 -16.95 28.24
N GLY A 176 0.46 -16.45 27.19
CA GLY A 176 0.50 -15.04 26.82
C GLY A 176 1.47 -14.15 27.61
N THR A 177 2.19 -14.67 28.61
CA THR A 177 3.30 -13.97 29.26
C THR A 177 4.59 -14.13 28.45
N LEU A 178 5.32 -13.04 28.27
CA LEU A 178 6.69 -13.01 27.81
C LEU A 178 7.63 -12.94 29.01
N VAL A 179 8.51 -13.92 29.16
CA VAL A 179 9.62 -13.91 30.13
C VAL A 179 10.94 -13.94 29.37
N VAL A 180 11.78 -12.92 29.56
CA VAL A 180 13.10 -12.81 28.92
C VAL A 180 14.18 -12.80 30.00
N PRO A 181 15.01 -13.85 30.10
CA PRO A 181 16.05 -13.94 31.11
C PRO A 181 17.29 -13.13 30.69
N PHE A 182 17.83 -12.34 31.62
CA PHE A 182 19.11 -11.66 31.50
C PHE A 182 20.08 -12.23 32.55
N GLU A 183 20.40 -13.52 32.41
CA GLU A 183 21.12 -14.31 33.45
C GLU A 183 22.46 -13.70 33.86
N LYS A 184 23.19 -13.12 32.89
CA LYS A 184 24.46 -12.40 33.14
C LYS A 184 24.30 -11.27 34.16
N TYR A 185 23.12 -10.66 34.21
CA TYR A 185 22.80 -9.51 35.05
C TYR A 185 21.85 -9.88 36.22
N GLY A 186 21.41 -11.13 36.32
CA GLY A 186 20.64 -11.63 37.45
C GLY A 186 19.16 -11.21 37.49
N PHE A 187 18.59 -10.71 36.39
CA PHE A 187 17.19 -10.31 36.34
C PHE A 187 16.42 -10.92 35.16
N TYR A 188 15.10 -10.76 35.22
CA TYR A 188 14.15 -11.21 34.20
C TYR A 188 13.26 -10.03 33.80
N PHE A 189 13.09 -9.84 32.49
CA PHE A 189 12.06 -8.96 31.96
C PHE A 189 10.77 -9.76 31.77
N VAL A 190 9.66 -9.28 32.33
CA VAL A 190 8.37 -9.95 32.29
C VAL A 190 7.31 -9.00 31.75
N SER A 191 6.63 -9.40 30.68
CA SER A 191 5.63 -8.58 29.98
C SER A 191 4.48 -9.45 29.46
N ASN A 192 3.40 -8.85 29.00
CA ASN A 192 2.50 -9.54 28.06
C ASN A 192 3.19 -9.62 26.69
N ALA A 193 3.06 -10.75 25.99
CA ALA A 193 3.76 -11.01 24.73
C ALA A 193 3.31 -10.12 23.55
N SER A 194 2.24 -9.32 23.70
CA SER A 194 1.84 -8.36 22.68
C SER A 194 2.90 -7.27 22.47
N TYR A 195 3.04 -6.81 21.22
CA TYR A 195 3.95 -5.71 20.89
C TYR A 195 3.57 -4.40 21.56
N GLN A 196 2.27 -4.17 21.79
CA GLN A 196 1.85 -2.96 22.47
C GLN A 196 2.31 -2.94 23.93
N THR A 197 2.08 -4.01 24.70
CA THR A 197 2.51 -4.04 26.10
C THR A 197 4.02 -4.11 26.24
N THR A 198 4.68 -4.94 25.42
CA THR A 198 6.14 -5.02 25.42
C THR A 198 6.75 -3.67 25.04
N GLY A 199 6.23 -3.00 24.00
CA GLY A 199 6.65 -1.67 23.60
C GLY A 199 6.46 -0.62 24.69
N SER A 200 5.30 -0.62 25.37
CA SER A 200 5.05 0.30 26.50
C SER A 200 6.04 0.10 27.66
N ASN A 201 6.29 -1.15 28.07
CA ASN A 201 7.26 -1.41 29.15
C ASN A 201 8.69 -1.01 28.75
N LEU A 202 9.07 -1.23 27.48
CA LEU A 202 10.37 -0.80 26.96
C LEU A 202 10.47 0.73 26.86
N LYS A 203 9.38 1.40 26.46
CA LYS A 203 9.29 2.87 26.46
C LYS A 203 9.51 3.43 27.87
N ASP A 204 8.88 2.84 28.88
CA ASP A 204 9.04 3.27 30.27
C ASP A 204 10.50 3.09 30.74
N LEU A 205 11.14 1.96 30.40
CA LEU A 205 12.57 1.74 30.65
C LEU A 205 13.46 2.79 29.96
N ILE A 206 13.20 3.08 28.69
CA ILE A 206 13.98 4.04 27.91
C ILE A 206 13.87 5.45 28.50
N LEU A 207 12.66 5.87 28.87
CA LEU A 207 12.42 7.15 29.53
C LEU A 207 13.10 7.20 30.91
N GLY A 208 13.05 6.09 31.66
CA GLY A 208 13.75 5.95 32.94
C GLY A 208 15.27 6.02 32.82
N CYS A 209 15.82 5.72 31.64
CA CYS A 209 17.24 5.85 31.33
C CYS A 209 17.62 7.21 30.71
N ASP A 210 16.73 8.22 30.76
CA ASP A 210 16.91 9.54 30.15
C ASP A 210 17.17 9.51 28.63
N LEU A 211 16.63 8.49 27.94
CA LEU A 211 16.72 8.35 26.48
C LEU A 211 15.37 8.64 25.82
N ASN A 212 15.41 8.94 24.52
CA ASN A 212 14.20 9.23 23.73
C ASN A 212 13.70 7.96 23.01
N PRO A 213 12.49 7.45 23.31
CA PRO A 213 11.91 6.29 22.64
C PRO A 213 11.76 6.43 21.12
N ARG A 214 11.71 7.67 20.61
CA ARG A 214 11.65 7.96 19.17
C ARG A 214 12.93 7.61 18.42
N ASP A 215 14.06 7.50 19.14
CA ASP A 215 15.34 7.15 18.53
C ASP A 215 15.48 5.63 18.31
N PHE A 216 14.54 4.83 18.83
CA PHE A 216 14.43 3.40 18.61
C PHE A 216 13.40 3.12 17.53
N ILE A 217 13.87 3.02 16.29
CA ILE A 217 13.02 2.84 15.11
C ILE A 217 12.74 1.36 14.90
N VAL A 218 11.46 1.01 14.83
CA VAL A 218 10.93 -0.34 14.68
C VAL A 218 10.47 -0.55 13.23
N GLU A 219 11.10 -1.48 12.53
CA GLU A 219 10.89 -1.75 11.09
C GLU A 219 10.53 -3.21 10.81
#